data_AF-A0A6A4LPS1-F1
#
_entry.id   AF-A0A6A4LPS1-F1
#
_cell.length_a   1.000
_cell.length_b   1.000
_cell.length_c   1.000
_cell.angle_alpha   90.00
_cell.angle_beta   90.00
_cell.angle_gamma   90.00
#
_symmetry.space_group_name_H-M   'P 1'
#
loop_
_entity.id
_entity.type
_entity.pdbx_description
1 polymer ?
#
loop_
_entity_poly.entity_id
_entity_poly.type
_entity_poly.pdbx_seq_one_letter_code
_entity_poly.pdbx_strand_id
1 'polypeptide(L)'
;IVLMAAGTDAAVSSLSCVQCGKPAHLQCPKCVELKLPREGAAFCTQDCFKSSWSTHKSVHLKEKLSALGLGAPESEDGLLRPYHISRRRAVPAHTDQPDWAMDGIPKIEPNSDFQHVVEIKTPELIDRMREVCRISREVLDAAARVVRPGVTTDEIDDVVHEATIAAGLLTP
;
A
#
# COMPACT_ATOMS: atom_id res chain seq x y z
N ILE A 1 8.27 -0.24 -30.91
CA ILE A 1 6.85 -0.02 -31.28
C ILE A 1 6.81 0.75 -32.58
N VAL A 2 6.24 0.17 -33.63
CA VAL A 2 6.12 0.79 -34.96
C VAL A 2 4.70 1.36 -35.08
N LEU A 3 4.56 2.58 -35.62
CA LEU A 3 3.26 3.24 -35.77
C LEU A 3 2.42 2.55 -36.87
N MET A 4 1.09 2.61 -36.74
CA MET A 4 0.16 2.13 -37.75
C MET A 4 -0.53 3.31 -38.45
N ALA A 5 -0.78 3.17 -39.75
CA ALA A 5 -1.58 4.12 -40.53
C ALA A 5 -3.05 3.99 -40.14
N ALA A 6 -3.74 5.12 -39.99
CA ALA A 6 -5.17 5.12 -39.70
C ALA A 6 -5.97 4.60 -40.91
N GLY A 7 -6.85 3.64 -40.69
CA GLY A 7 -7.80 3.16 -41.69
C GLY A 7 -8.71 4.30 -42.19
N THR A 8 -8.95 4.33 -43.49
CA THR A 8 -9.76 5.33 -44.18
C THR A 8 -11.24 5.06 -43.99
N ASP A 9 -11.90 5.82 -43.11
CA ASP A 9 -13.34 6.06 -43.19
C ASP A 9 -13.66 7.49 -42.76
N ALA A 10 -14.68 8.04 -43.41
CA ALA A 10 -14.92 9.46 -43.63
C ALA A 10 -15.24 10.29 -42.38
N ALA A 11 -14.33 11.21 -42.06
CA ALA A 11 -14.55 12.60 -41.60
C ALA A 11 -13.16 13.14 -41.23
N VAL A 12 -12.56 13.96 -42.10
CA VAL A 12 -11.21 14.53 -41.86
C VAL A 12 -11.33 15.61 -40.77
N SER A 13 -11.39 15.19 -39.50
CA SER A 13 -10.88 16.03 -38.43
C SER A 13 -9.36 16.05 -38.58
N SER A 14 -8.80 17.21 -38.91
CA SER A 14 -7.35 17.40 -38.99
C SER A 14 -6.77 17.30 -37.59
N LEU A 15 -6.56 16.07 -37.11
CA LEU A 15 -5.92 15.82 -35.82
C LEU A 15 -4.50 16.39 -35.89
N SER A 16 -4.13 17.14 -34.86
CA SER A 16 -2.79 17.71 -34.74
C SER A 16 -1.87 16.75 -34.01
N CYS A 17 -0.61 16.73 -34.43
CA CYS A 17 0.44 15.95 -33.81
C CYS A 17 0.68 16.48 -32.41
N VAL A 18 0.62 15.60 -31.42
CA VAL A 18 0.81 15.94 -30.00
C VAL A 18 2.17 16.58 -29.73
N GLN A 19 3.18 16.21 -30.53
CA GLN A 19 4.55 16.71 -30.35
C GLN A 19 4.82 18.04 -31.05
N CYS A 20 4.23 18.29 -32.23
CA CYS A 20 4.65 19.40 -33.09
C CYS A 20 3.51 20.17 -33.75
N GLY A 21 2.25 19.83 -33.46
CA GLY A 21 1.05 20.52 -33.95
C GLY A 21 0.70 20.27 -35.43
N LYS A 22 1.59 19.67 -36.22
CA LYS A 22 1.35 19.37 -37.65
C LYS A 22 0.25 18.32 -37.85
N PRO A 23 -0.41 18.26 -39.03
CA PRO A 23 -1.41 17.23 -39.32
C PRO A 23 -0.88 15.81 -39.04
N ALA A 24 -1.63 15.05 -38.25
CA ALA A 24 -1.27 13.73 -37.78
C ALA A 24 -2.15 12.65 -38.38
N HIS A 25 -1.53 11.56 -38.80
CA HIS A 25 -2.18 10.43 -39.49
C HIS A 25 -1.76 9.07 -38.92
N LEU A 26 -0.83 9.06 -37.96
CA LEU A 26 -0.28 7.85 -37.35
C LEU A 26 -0.72 7.73 -35.88
N GLN A 27 -0.84 6.49 -35.41
CA GLN A 27 -1.27 6.19 -34.04
C GLN A 27 -0.42 5.12 -33.37
N CYS A 28 -0.35 5.18 -32.04
CA CYS A 28 0.24 4.14 -31.22
C CYS A 28 -0.59 2.84 -31.33
N PRO A 29 0.00 1.69 -31.70
CA PRO A 29 -0.71 0.42 -31.78
C PRO A 29 -1.42 0.03 -30.48
N LYS A 30 -0.83 0.38 -29.32
CA LYS A 30 -1.42 0.07 -28.02
C LYS A 30 -2.65 0.93 -27.73
N CYS A 31 -2.68 2.20 -28.15
CA CYS A 31 -3.88 3.02 -28.09
C CYS A 31 -5.00 2.43 -28.94
N VAL A 32 -4.68 1.94 -30.14
CA VAL A 32 -5.64 1.30 -31.04
C VAL A 32 -6.19 0.01 -30.43
N GLU A 33 -5.31 -0.84 -29.89
CA GLU A 33 -5.69 -2.07 -29.19
C GLU A 33 -6.62 -1.80 -27.99
N LEU A 34 -6.30 -0.76 -27.20
CA LEU A 34 -7.07 -0.33 -26.04
C LEU A 34 -8.27 0.55 -26.39
N LYS A 35 -8.54 0.81 -27.68
CA LYS A 35 -9.62 1.69 -28.18
C LYS A 35 -9.63 3.08 -27.53
N LEU A 36 -8.45 3.63 -27.27
CA LEU A 36 -8.31 4.96 -26.65
C LEU A 36 -8.60 6.08 -27.67
N PRO A 37 -9.07 7.25 -27.21
CA PRO A 37 -9.33 8.40 -28.08
C PRO A 37 -8.13 8.76 -28.94
N ARG A 38 -8.39 9.19 -30.17
CA ARG A 38 -7.34 9.57 -31.13
C ARG A 38 -6.83 10.97 -30.84
N GLU A 39 -7.71 11.80 -30.28
CA GLU A 39 -7.50 13.18 -29.86
C GLU A 39 -6.46 13.21 -28.73
N GLY A 40 -5.35 13.93 -28.93
CA GLY A 40 -4.26 13.98 -27.94
C GLY A 40 -3.33 12.76 -27.94
N ALA A 41 -3.47 11.84 -28.90
CA ALA A 41 -2.60 10.65 -29.07
C ALA A 41 -2.20 10.39 -30.54
N ALA A 42 -2.33 11.41 -31.41
CA ALA A 42 -2.00 11.32 -32.82
C ALA A 42 -0.58 11.86 -33.12
N PHE A 43 0.12 11.23 -34.06
CA PHE A 43 1.48 11.61 -34.46
C PHE A 43 1.60 11.77 -35.98
N CYS A 44 2.46 12.68 -36.42
CA CYS A 44 2.75 12.86 -37.85
C CYS A 44 3.88 11.96 -38.36
N THR A 45 4.82 11.56 -37.49
CA THR A 45 5.97 10.71 -37.84
C THR A 45 6.38 9.82 -36.68
N GLN A 46 7.18 8.79 -36.97
CA GLN A 46 7.75 7.90 -35.95
C GLN A 46 8.70 8.64 -34.99
N ASP A 47 9.39 9.68 -35.46
CA ASP A 47 10.28 10.48 -34.61
C ASP A 47 9.49 11.33 -33.62
N CYS A 48 8.36 11.93 -34.04
CA CYS A 48 7.47 12.64 -33.12
C CYS A 48 6.92 11.70 -32.02
N PHE A 49 6.62 10.45 -32.36
CA PHE A 49 6.22 9.44 -31.38
C PHE A 49 7.35 9.09 -30.40
N LYS A 50 8.56 8.84 -30.90
CA LYS A 50 9.72 8.52 -30.04
C LYS A 50 10.04 9.66 -29.08
N SER A 51 10.00 10.91 -29.55
CA SER A 51 10.23 12.10 -28.71
C SER A 51 9.15 12.29 -27.64
N SER A 52 7.91 11.88 -27.92
CA SER A 52 6.78 11.97 -26.98
C SER A 52 6.59 10.69 -26.14
N TRP A 53 7.38 9.63 -26.36
CA TRP A 53 7.17 8.30 -25.76
C TRP A 53 7.17 8.32 -24.23
N SER A 54 8.09 9.08 -23.63
CA SER A 54 8.25 9.17 -22.17
C SER A 54 7.00 9.72 -21.49
N THR A 55 6.29 10.65 -22.12
CA THR A 55 5.05 11.25 -21.60
C THR A 55 3.82 10.47 -22.06
N HIS A 56 3.78 9.99 -23.30
CA HIS A 56 2.65 9.26 -23.88
C HIS A 56 2.36 7.92 -23.16
N LYS A 57 3.39 7.19 -22.72
CA LYS A 57 3.20 5.90 -22.02
C LYS A 57 2.33 6.00 -20.76
N SER A 58 2.25 7.18 -20.13
CA SER A 58 1.43 7.42 -18.93
C SER A 58 -0.07 7.28 -19.21
N VAL A 59 -0.52 7.57 -20.43
CA VAL A 59 -1.92 7.46 -20.85
C VAL A 59 -2.41 6.01 -20.72
N HIS A 60 -1.54 5.03 -21.02
CA HIS A 60 -1.86 3.62 -20.84
C HIS A 60 -1.96 3.20 -19.36
N LEU A 61 -1.13 3.80 -18.50
CA LEU A 61 -1.18 3.54 -17.06
C LEU A 61 -2.47 4.09 -16.45
N LYS A 62 -2.85 5.32 -16.83
CA LYS A 62 -4.07 5.98 -16.37
C LYS A 62 -5.33 5.18 -16.73
N GLU A 63 -5.39 4.67 -17.96
CA GLU A 63 -6.51 3.82 -18.40
C GLU A 63 -6.50 2.45 -17.72
N LYS A 64 -5.32 1.85 -17.50
CA LYS A 64 -5.21 0.61 -16.72
C LYS A 64 -5.73 0.78 -15.29
N LEU A 65 -5.47 1.93 -14.67
CA LEU A 65 -5.97 2.26 -13.32
C LEU A 65 -7.48 2.59 -13.33
N SER A 66 -7.94 3.31 -14.35
CA SER A 66 -9.35 3.63 -14.57
C SER A 66 -10.20 2.37 -14.76
N ALA A 67 -9.71 1.41 -15.57
CA ALA A 67 -10.35 0.11 -15.78
C ALA A 67 -10.45 -0.75 -14.50
N LEU A 68 -9.61 -0.49 -13.51
CA LEU A 68 -9.65 -1.15 -12.19
C LEU A 68 -10.56 -0.41 -11.19
N GLY A 69 -11.22 0.68 -11.59
CA GLY A 69 -12.06 1.48 -10.71
C GLY A 69 -11.27 2.25 -9.64
N LEU A 70 -9.94 2.35 -9.80
CA LEU A 70 -9.03 3.01 -8.87
C LEU A 70 -8.84 4.48 -9.23
N GLY A 71 -9.94 5.19 -9.50
CA GLY A 71 -9.95 6.64 -9.66
C GLY A 71 -9.76 7.32 -8.31
N ALA A 72 -8.59 7.18 -7.69
CA ALA A 72 -8.26 7.91 -6.47
C ALA A 72 -7.71 9.30 -6.84
N PRO A 73 -8.13 10.37 -6.14
CA PRO A 73 -7.41 11.63 -6.18
C PRO A 73 -5.99 11.39 -5.64
N GLU A 74 -5.00 11.86 -6.39
CA GLU A 74 -3.58 11.86 -6.02
C GLU A 74 -3.42 12.69 -4.73
N SER A 75 -3.50 12.05 -3.56
CA SER A 75 -2.89 12.61 -2.35
C SER A 75 -1.42 12.25 -2.36
N GLU A 76 -0.58 13.14 -1.86
CA GLU A 76 0.88 12.94 -1.83
C GLU A 76 1.32 11.72 -1.00
N ASP A 77 0.43 11.18 -0.15
CA ASP A 77 0.68 10.02 0.75
C ASP A 77 0.46 8.63 0.12
N GLY A 78 0.21 8.53 -1.19
CA GLY A 78 0.03 7.25 -1.90
C GLY A 78 -1.40 6.71 -1.90
N LEU A 79 -1.58 5.40 -2.10
CA LEU A 79 -2.89 4.75 -2.32
C LEU A 79 -3.65 4.37 -1.04
N LEU A 80 -2.98 4.26 0.11
CA LEU A 80 -3.60 3.82 1.36
C LEU A 80 -4.29 4.98 2.08
N ARG A 81 -5.44 4.72 2.70
CA ARG A 81 -6.19 5.69 3.52
C ARG A 81 -6.56 5.04 4.85
N PRO A 82 -6.57 5.79 5.96
CA PRO A 82 -7.16 5.32 7.21
C PRO A 82 -8.61 4.87 6.99
N TYR A 83 -9.02 3.84 7.72
CA TYR A 83 -10.38 3.31 7.71
C TYR A 83 -10.96 3.31 9.13
N HIS A 84 -12.25 3.01 9.25
CA HIS A 84 -12.92 2.88 10.54
C HIS A 84 -12.27 1.77 11.38
N ILE A 85 -12.00 2.05 12.66
CA ILE A 85 -11.40 1.13 13.64
C ILE A 85 -12.45 0.77 14.69
N SER A 86 -12.43 -0.46 15.19
CA SER A 86 -13.31 -0.90 16.27
C SER A 86 -13.03 -0.17 17.59
N ARG A 87 -13.88 -0.41 18.60
CA ARG A 87 -13.64 0.08 19.96
C ARG A 87 -12.50 -0.71 20.61
N ARG A 88 -11.77 -0.05 21.53
CA ARG A 88 -10.72 -0.70 22.33
C ARG A 88 -11.27 -1.95 23.02
N ARG A 89 -10.60 -3.09 22.81
CA ARG A 89 -10.88 -4.37 23.46
C ARG A 89 -10.38 -4.37 24.89
N ALA A 90 -11.09 -5.07 25.78
CA ALA A 90 -10.73 -5.15 27.19
C ALA A 90 -9.59 -6.16 27.41
N VAL A 91 -8.70 -5.84 28.34
CA VAL A 91 -7.66 -6.75 28.85
C VAL A 91 -8.08 -7.19 30.26
N PRO A 92 -7.99 -8.48 30.60
CA PRO A 92 -8.37 -8.96 31.93
C PRO A 92 -7.60 -8.28 33.07
N ALA A 93 -8.27 -7.93 34.17
CA ALA A 93 -7.64 -7.14 35.24
C ALA A 93 -6.59 -7.89 36.07
N HIS A 94 -6.56 -9.22 36.03
CA HIS A 94 -5.63 -10.05 36.80
C HIS A 94 -4.22 -10.10 36.20
N THR A 95 -4.02 -9.43 35.07
CA THR A 95 -2.77 -9.46 34.35
C THR A 95 -1.81 -8.37 34.80
N ASP A 96 -0.51 -8.64 34.72
CA ASP A 96 0.54 -7.65 34.88
C ASP A 96 0.46 -6.64 33.74
N GLN A 97 0.10 -5.41 34.09
CA GLN A 97 -0.08 -4.31 33.14
C GLN A 97 1.11 -3.34 33.22
N PRO A 98 1.59 -2.83 32.08
CA PRO A 98 2.62 -1.80 32.07
C PRO A 98 2.10 -0.47 32.65
N ASP A 99 3.02 0.40 33.05
CA ASP A 99 2.75 1.70 33.69
C ASP A 99 1.93 2.69 32.85
N TRP A 100 1.90 2.45 31.54
CA TRP A 100 1.18 3.22 30.52
C TRP A 100 -0.17 2.60 30.09
N ALA A 101 -0.57 1.44 30.61
CA ALA A 101 -1.76 0.71 30.13
C ALA A 101 -3.08 1.51 30.22
N MET A 102 -3.18 2.41 31.19
CA MET A 102 -4.40 3.17 31.48
C MET A 102 -4.47 4.53 30.79
N ASP A 103 -3.37 5.29 30.82
CA ASP A 103 -3.31 6.69 30.33
C ASP A 103 -2.53 6.84 29.03
N GLY A 104 -1.85 5.79 28.57
CA GLY A 104 -1.00 5.81 27.38
C GLY A 104 0.31 6.58 27.55
N ILE A 105 0.70 6.91 28.79
CA ILE A 105 1.88 7.73 29.08
C ILE A 105 2.96 6.85 29.74
N PRO A 106 4.09 6.57 29.06
CA PRO A 106 5.21 5.84 29.67
C PRO A 106 5.94 6.73 30.68
N LYS A 107 5.95 6.32 31.95
CA LYS A 107 6.53 7.08 33.07
C LYS A 107 7.92 6.57 33.44
N ILE A 108 8.13 5.26 33.33
CA ILE A 108 9.39 4.60 33.69
C ILE A 108 10.44 4.78 32.59
N GLU A 109 10.08 4.49 31.35
CA GLU A 109 11.04 4.43 30.22
C GLU A 109 11.80 5.75 29.97
N PRO A 110 11.17 6.94 29.95
CA PRO A 110 11.88 8.20 29.68
C PRO A 110 12.92 8.58 30.75
N ASN A 111 12.75 8.09 31.98
CA ASN A 111 13.62 8.40 33.12
C ASN A 111 14.58 7.24 33.44
N SER A 112 14.61 6.20 32.61
CA SER A 112 15.44 5.03 32.84
C SER A 112 16.87 5.26 32.35
N ASP A 113 17.86 4.80 33.10
CA ASP A 113 19.26 4.74 32.66
C ASP A 113 19.43 3.94 31.35
N PHE A 114 18.47 3.04 31.05
CA PHE A 114 18.45 2.26 29.81
C PHE A 114 18.23 3.10 28.54
N GLN A 115 17.86 4.38 28.65
CA GLN A 115 17.88 5.32 27.52
C GLN A 115 19.30 5.57 26.98
N HIS A 116 20.31 5.35 27.81
CA HIS A 116 21.71 5.66 27.48
C HIS A 116 22.64 4.47 27.64
N VAL A 117 22.20 3.40 28.31
CA VAL A 117 23.01 2.23 28.63
C VAL A 117 22.29 0.96 28.18
N VAL A 118 22.99 0.09 27.43
CA VAL A 118 22.45 -1.22 27.06
C VAL A 118 22.47 -2.14 28.27
N GLU A 119 21.31 -2.63 28.68
CA GLU A 119 21.17 -3.59 29.77
C GLU A 119 21.83 -4.93 29.43
N ILE A 120 22.70 -5.43 30.30
CA ILE A 120 23.18 -6.81 30.27
C ILE A 120 22.26 -7.66 31.14
N LYS A 121 21.45 -8.50 30.50
CA LYS A 121 20.45 -9.34 31.18
C LYS A 121 21.11 -10.48 31.96
N THR A 122 20.57 -10.81 33.14
CA THR A 122 20.94 -12.01 33.90
C THR A 122 20.42 -13.27 33.21
N PRO A 123 20.93 -14.47 33.55
CA PRO A 123 20.41 -15.73 33.00
C PRO A 123 18.89 -15.89 33.15
N GLU A 124 18.34 -15.49 34.30
CA GLU A 124 16.91 -15.57 34.58
C GLU A 124 16.10 -14.63 33.68
N LEU A 125 16.58 -13.41 33.48
CA LEU A 125 15.96 -12.45 32.55
C LEU A 125 16.04 -12.93 31.10
N ILE A 126 17.14 -13.59 30.72
CA ILE A 126 17.29 -14.19 29.39
C ILE A 126 16.25 -15.29 29.18
N ASP A 127 16.03 -16.16 30.17
CA ASP A 127 15.04 -17.23 30.05
C ASP A 127 13.61 -16.69 29.96
N ARG A 128 13.28 -15.63 30.72
CA ARG A 128 12.01 -14.90 30.54
C ARG A 128 11.87 -14.31 29.14
N MET A 129 12.94 -13.71 28.60
CA MET A 129 12.96 -13.19 27.23
C MET A 129 12.80 -14.29 26.16
N ARG A 130 13.33 -15.49 26.40
CA ARG A 130 13.14 -16.63 25.48
C ARG A 130 11.69 -17.07 25.45
N GLU A 131 11.07 -17.16 26.63
CA GLU A 131 9.68 -17.58 26.74
C GLU A 131 8.72 -16.57 26.12
N VAL A 132 8.87 -15.27 26.42
CA VAL A 132 8.01 -14.22 25.82
C VAL A 132 8.13 -14.19 24.30
N CYS A 133 9.33 -14.39 23.76
CA CYS A 133 9.58 -14.43 22.32
C CYS A 133 8.98 -15.68 21.66
N ARG A 134 9.04 -16.84 22.33
CA ARG A 134 8.38 -18.08 21.86
C ARG A 134 6.88 -17.86 21.74
N ILE A 135 6.25 -17.30 22.77
CA ILE A 135 4.81 -17.05 22.76
C ILE A 135 4.44 -15.99 21.70
N SER A 136 5.21 -14.90 21.60
CA SER A 136 5.01 -13.87 20.57
C SER A 136 5.05 -14.45 19.16
N ARG A 137 5.89 -15.46 18.93
CA ARG A 137 5.93 -16.17 17.64
C ARG A 137 4.64 -16.95 17.37
N GLU A 138 4.08 -17.62 18.38
CA GLU A 138 2.83 -18.37 18.25
C GLU A 138 1.64 -17.44 17.95
N VAL A 139 1.60 -16.25 18.57
CA VAL A 139 0.62 -15.20 18.27
C VAL A 139 0.78 -14.68 16.85
N LEU A 140 2.02 -14.42 16.41
CA LEU A 140 2.29 -14.00 15.03
C LEU A 140 1.88 -15.08 14.01
N ASP A 141 2.05 -16.35 14.35
CA ASP A 141 1.58 -17.47 13.54
C ASP A 141 0.06 -17.55 13.47
N ALA A 142 -0.65 -17.19 14.54
CA ALA A 142 -2.11 -17.07 14.51
C ALA A 142 -2.57 -15.97 13.57
N ALA A 143 -1.94 -14.79 13.63
CA ALA A 143 -2.22 -13.69 12.71
C ALA A 143 -1.96 -14.09 11.25
N ALA A 144 -0.83 -14.75 10.97
CA ALA A 144 -0.47 -15.15 9.61
C ALA A 144 -1.48 -16.11 8.97
N ARG A 145 -2.11 -17.00 9.75
CA ARG A 145 -3.11 -17.96 9.25
C ARG A 145 -4.39 -17.32 8.73
N VAL A 146 -4.73 -16.10 9.17
CA VAL A 146 -5.97 -15.43 8.78
C VAL A 146 -5.80 -14.43 7.64
N VAL A 147 -4.56 -14.15 7.22
CA VAL A 147 -4.26 -13.19 6.14
C VAL A 147 -4.76 -13.72 4.80
N ARG A 148 -5.78 -13.06 4.25
CA ARG A 148 -6.34 -13.32 2.90
C ARG A 148 -7.10 -12.10 2.39
N PRO A 149 -7.30 -11.95 1.06
CA PRO A 149 -8.10 -10.85 0.51
C PRO A 149 -9.49 -10.76 1.15
N GLY A 150 -9.89 -9.53 1.48
CA GLY A 150 -11.18 -9.24 2.13
C GLY A 150 -11.15 -9.25 3.66
N VAL A 151 -10.08 -9.76 4.29
CA VAL A 151 -9.87 -9.62 5.74
C VAL A 151 -9.26 -8.26 6.05
N THR A 152 -9.87 -7.56 7.00
CA THR A 152 -9.43 -6.25 7.47
C THR A 152 -8.31 -6.36 8.51
N THR A 153 -7.53 -5.31 8.68
CA THR A 153 -6.50 -5.26 9.74
C THR A 153 -7.10 -5.28 11.15
N ASP A 154 -8.34 -4.79 11.31
CA ASP A 154 -9.08 -4.80 12.58
C ASP A 154 -9.53 -6.22 12.98
N GLU A 155 -9.86 -7.07 11.99
CA GLU A 155 -10.12 -8.50 12.22
C GLU A 155 -8.83 -9.28 12.55
N ILE A 156 -7.69 -8.89 11.96
CA ILE A 156 -6.39 -9.50 12.32
C ILE A 156 -5.99 -9.10 13.74
N ASP A 157 -6.20 -7.83 14.13
CA ASP A 157 -5.97 -7.34 15.49
C ASP A 157 -6.80 -8.12 16.52
N ASP A 158 -8.06 -8.46 16.21
CA ASP A 158 -8.91 -9.29 17.06
C ASP A 158 -8.28 -10.65 17.38
N VAL A 159 -7.77 -11.33 16.34
CA VAL A 159 -7.09 -12.62 16.49
C VAL A 159 -5.83 -12.49 17.33
N VAL A 160 -5.06 -11.42 17.13
CA VAL A 160 -3.83 -11.14 17.90
C VAL A 160 -4.16 -10.88 19.37
N HIS A 161 -5.19 -10.08 19.64
CA HIS A 161 -5.65 -9.74 20.99
C HIS A 161 -6.06 -10.99 21.77
N GLU A 162 -6.95 -11.79 21.19
CA GLU A 162 -7.44 -13.03 21.83
C GLU A 162 -6.32 -14.06 22.01
N ALA A 163 -5.45 -14.24 21.02
CA ALA A 163 -4.31 -15.15 21.14
C ALA A 163 -3.33 -14.72 22.24
N THR A 164 -3.10 -13.41 22.39
CA THR A 164 -2.22 -12.86 23.44
C THR A 164 -2.80 -13.10 24.83
N ILE A 165 -4.10 -12.87 25.02
CA ILE A 165 -4.79 -13.15 26.28
C ILE A 165 -4.75 -14.66 26.60
N ALA A 166 -5.07 -15.50 25.61
CA ALA A 166 -5.12 -16.95 25.79
C ALA A 166 -3.75 -17.55 26.15
N ALA A 167 -2.66 -16.97 25.63
CA ALA A 167 -1.32 -17.46 25.87
C ALA A 167 -0.73 -17.04 27.23
N GLY A 168 -1.44 -16.25 28.03
CA GLY A 168 -0.98 -15.84 29.36
C GLY A 168 0.25 -14.92 29.33
N LEU A 169 0.51 -14.21 28.22
CA LEU A 169 1.59 -13.24 28.08
C LEU A 169 1.55 -12.08 29.08
N LEU A 170 0.51 -12.05 29.91
CA LEU A 170 0.23 -11.04 30.89
C LEU A 170 -0.01 -11.64 32.29
N THR A 171 0.27 -12.93 32.54
CA THR A 171 0.23 -13.50 33.91
C THR A 171 1.63 -13.45 34.57
N PRO A 172 1.73 -13.19 35.88
CA PRO A 172 2.99 -12.94 36.59
C PRO A 172 4.00 -14.10 36.58
#